data_AF-A0A833SAX2-F1
#
_entry.id   AF-A0A833SAX2-F1
#
_cell.length_a   1.000
_cell.length_b   1.000
_cell.length_c   1.000
_cell.angle_alpha   90.00
_cell.angle_beta   90.00
_cell.angle_gamma   90.00
#
_symmetry.space_group_name_H-M   'P 1'
#
loop_
_entity.id
_entity.type
_entity.pdbx_description
1 polymer ?
#
loop_
_entity_poly.entity_id
_entity_poly.type
_entity_poly.pdbx_seq_one_letter_code
_entity_poly.pdbx_strand_id
1 'polypeptide(L)'
;MVSLSRLPLLLLLVALTSTGADSDFSVSSTSTESVDSSTEHVSFVKQWTLTATNSPNNNNDDDDDNDSDDGDDKIDTIKLQLPGRVFVSYSNSLPSGVLGYVNVSGDFQTVVDTVRVSSNDDDEELEVKFDGRSTSSTGYLMTEIFLATSNVVDDVEIESTAEVIIEDGVLVASNTNKEVQIKAKDSSVVYVSSSALSLQDLKLELSNSATLQLSTDSITLREDGQFQAHDKASINVVTPFLTVDDLDLDAENSGTICISATDVKARNFDGQDRSRISLPNASSKYTSTGTGSCEKTSIPSRVPACVSNSACSSTTNGSSTTSASNASTATSVPSSSTTSAPSADAIRTSEQTSDAVASTKVYAVGMALTTGLLIAVSL
;
A
#
# COMPACT_ATOMS: atom_id res chain seq x y z
N MET A 1 -32.43 21.47 23.55
CA MET A 1 -33.04 21.70 22.21
C MET A 1 -31.91 21.60 21.22
N VAL A 2 -31.89 20.52 20.45
CA VAL A 2 -30.83 20.18 19.50
C VAL A 2 -30.97 21.07 18.27
N SER A 3 -29.92 21.82 17.95
CA SER A 3 -29.84 22.62 16.73
C SER A 3 -29.41 21.69 15.59
N LEU A 4 -30.31 21.43 14.65
CA LEU A 4 -29.97 20.82 13.37
C LEU A 4 -29.15 21.84 12.56
N SER A 5 -27.84 21.61 12.44
CA SER A 5 -27.03 22.29 11.44
C SER A 5 -27.30 21.64 10.08
N ARG A 6 -27.75 22.49 9.15
CA ARG A 6 -28.19 22.18 7.80
C ARG A 6 -27.00 21.78 6.93
N LEU A 7 -27.09 20.63 6.24
CA LEU A 7 -26.30 20.38 5.03
C LEU A 7 -26.73 21.39 3.95
N PRO A 8 -25.80 22.09 3.28
CA PRO A 8 -26.12 22.80 2.06
C PRO A 8 -26.28 21.78 0.92
N LEU A 9 -27.47 21.77 0.32
CA LEU A 9 -27.76 21.11 -0.95
C LEU A 9 -27.04 21.89 -2.05
N LEU A 10 -25.94 21.36 -2.59
CA LEU A 10 -25.21 21.94 -3.72
C LEU A 10 -25.80 21.46 -5.05
N LEU A 11 -26.05 22.40 -5.97
CA LEU A 11 -26.36 22.11 -7.37
C LEU A 11 -25.09 21.63 -8.09
N LEU A 12 -25.14 20.44 -8.69
CA LEU A 12 -24.09 19.92 -9.58
C LEU A 12 -24.03 20.75 -10.87
N LEU A 13 -22.87 21.35 -11.15
CA LEU A 13 -22.44 21.66 -12.51
C LEU A 13 -21.45 20.56 -12.92
N VAL A 14 -21.89 19.64 -13.77
CA VAL A 14 -21.05 18.57 -14.31
C VAL A 14 -20.26 19.14 -15.49
N ALA A 15 -18.94 19.24 -15.36
CA ALA A 15 -18.05 19.47 -16.49
C ALA A 15 -17.61 18.10 -17.03
N LEU A 16 -18.14 17.72 -18.20
CA LEU A 16 -17.72 16.52 -18.93
C LEU A 16 -16.42 16.84 -19.69
N THR A 17 -15.33 16.19 -19.32
CA THR A 17 -14.12 16.13 -20.13
C THR A 17 -13.73 14.68 -20.32
N SER A 18 -14.19 14.05 -21.41
CA SER A 18 -13.52 12.89 -21.99
C SER A 18 -13.68 12.93 -23.51
N THR A 19 -12.56 12.75 -24.21
CA THR A 19 -12.52 12.36 -25.61
C THR A 19 -11.42 11.31 -25.72
N GLY A 20 -11.81 10.04 -25.80
CA GLY A 20 -10.92 8.90 -26.03
C GLY A 20 -11.48 7.60 -25.43
N ALA A 21 -11.78 6.64 -26.32
CA ALA A 21 -11.96 5.18 -26.17
C ALA A 21 -12.87 4.58 -25.07
N ASP A 22 -13.33 3.34 -25.33
CA ASP A 22 -14.40 2.61 -24.62
C ASP A 22 -13.93 2.13 -23.24
N SER A 23 -14.04 2.98 -22.22
CA SER A 23 -13.91 2.58 -20.82
C SER A 23 -15.27 2.13 -20.25
N ASP A 24 -15.28 1.08 -19.43
CA ASP A 24 -16.46 0.56 -18.70
C ASP A 24 -17.05 1.54 -17.69
N PHE A 25 -16.31 2.60 -17.37
CA PHE A 25 -16.84 3.69 -16.59
C PHE A 25 -16.27 5.04 -16.97
N SER A 26 -17.07 6.06 -16.71
CA SER A 26 -16.71 7.45 -16.92
C SER A 26 -16.35 8.11 -15.59
N VAL A 27 -15.34 8.97 -15.64
CA VAL A 27 -14.89 9.77 -14.50
C VAL A 27 -15.30 11.22 -14.70
N SER A 28 -16.06 11.78 -13.75
CA SER A 28 -16.40 13.21 -13.73
C SER A 28 -15.99 13.84 -12.41
N SER A 29 -15.56 15.10 -12.41
CA SER A 29 -15.04 15.77 -11.21
C SER A 29 -15.80 17.05 -10.89
N THR A 30 -15.93 17.35 -9.60
CA THR A 30 -16.35 18.68 -9.13
C THR A 30 -15.19 19.68 -9.19
N SER A 31 -15.50 20.96 -9.07
CA SER A 31 -14.49 21.96 -8.70
C SER A 31 -13.99 21.72 -7.28
N THR A 32 -12.77 22.16 -6.98
CA THR A 32 -12.26 22.19 -5.61
C THR A 32 -12.97 23.27 -4.81
N GLU A 33 -13.40 22.93 -3.60
CA GLU A 33 -14.15 23.80 -2.71
C GLU A 33 -13.41 24.01 -1.39
N SER A 34 -13.47 25.23 -0.85
CA SER A 34 -13.02 25.51 0.51
C SER A 34 -14.11 25.11 1.52
N VAL A 35 -13.72 24.45 2.61
CA VAL A 35 -14.65 23.98 3.64
C VAL A 35 -14.24 24.47 5.02
N ASP A 36 -15.23 24.65 5.90
CA ASP A 36 -15.01 24.87 7.33
C ASP A 36 -15.12 23.52 8.05
N SER A 37 -13.98 22.84 8.21
CA SER A 37 -13.90 21.51 8.82
C SER A 37 -13.31 21.58 10.23
N SER A 38 -13.86 20.77 11.13
CA SER A 38 -13.24 20.52 12.45
C SER A 38 -12.10 19.50 12.39
N THR A 39 -11.92 18.81 11.26
CA THR A 39 -10.83 17.85 11.06
C THR A 39 -9.56 18.60 10.69
N GLU A 40 -8.47 18.29 11.38
CA GLU A 40 -7.18 18.92 11.11
C GLU A 40 -6.74 18.71 9.65
N HIS A 41 -6.16 19.75 9.07
CA HIS A 41 -5.67 19.76 7.68
C HIS A 41 -6.74 19.54 6.59
N VAL A 42 -8.02 19.72 6.90
CA VAL A 42 -9.11 19.68 5.90
C VAL A 42 -9.63 21.10 5.66
N SER A 43 -9.03 21.78 4.68
CA SER A 43 -9.44 23.13 4.27
C SER A 43 -10.07 23.14 2.88
N PHE A 44 -9.71 22.16 2.04
CA PHE A 44 -10.17 22.04 0.67
C PHE A 44 -10.59 20.61 0.37
N VAL A 45 -11.62 20.45 -0.46
CA VAL A 45 -12.12 19.15 -0.90
C VAL A 45 -12.41 19.14 -2.40
N LYS A 46 -12.26 17.97 -3.01
CA LYS A 46 -12.69 17.70 -4.39
C LYS A 46 -13.22 16.28 -4.49
N GLN A 47 -14.26 16.07 -5.27
CA GLN A 47 -14.86 14.76 -5.49
C GLN A 47 -14.85 14.40 -6.97
N TRP A 48 -14.62 13.12 -7.25
CA TRP A 48 -14.88 12.48 -8.53
C TRP A 48 -15.99 11.45 -8.37
N THR A 49 -16.85 11.37 -9.38
CA THR A 49 -17.90 10.33 -9.51
C THR A 49 -17.49 9.38 -10.62
N LEU A 50 -17.49 8.08 -10.30
CA LEU A 50 -17.24 6.97 -11.22
C LEU A 50 -18.60 6.42 -11.64
N THR A 51 -18.93 6.51 -12.92
CA THR A 51 -20.28 6.18 -13.45
C THR A 51 -20.18 5.12 -14.52
N ALA A 52 -20.96 4.05 -14.36
CA ALA A 52 -21.20 3.02 -15.36
C ALA A 52 -21.50 3.64 -16.74
N THR A 53 -20.81 3.21 -17.79
CA THR A 53 -21.03 3.71 -19.16
C THR A 53 -22.10 2.92 -19.89
N ASN A 54 -22.33 1.66 -19.50
CA ASN A 54 -23.31 0.77 -20.13
C ASN A 54 -24.56 0.64 -19.24
N SER A 55 -25.69 1.13 -19.76
CA SER A 55 -26.99 0.66 -19.28
C SER A 55 -27.14 -0.79 -19.73
N PRO A 56 -27.66 -1.73 -18.90
CA PRO A 56 -27.88 -3.11 -19.32
C PRO A 56 -28.87 -3.07 -20.48
N ASN A 57 -28.34 -3.13 -21.70
CA ASN A 57 -29.13 -3.08 -22.90
C ASN A 57 -29.77 -4.45 -23.00
N ASN A 58 -31.05 -4.50 -22.61
CA ASN A 58 -31.88 -5.70 -22.59
C ASN A 58 -32.27 -6.09 -24.04
N ASN A 59 -31.32 -6.00 -24.97
CA ASN A 59 -31.48 -6.39 -26.35
C ASN A 59 -30.75 -7.72 -26.51
N ASN A 60 -31.55 -8.77 -26.68
CA ASN A 60 -31.12 -10.02 -27.28
C ASN A 60 -30.48 -9.71 -28.64
N ASP A 61 -29.18 -9.52 -28.69
CA ASP A 61 -28.43 -9.62 -29.93
C ASP A 61 -27.56 -10.87 -29.79
N ASP A 62 -28.08 -11.93 -30.41
CA ASP A 62 -27.41 -13.20 -30.65
C ASP A 62 -26.22 -12.93 -31.60
N ASP A 63 -25.05 -12.56 -31.08
CA ASP A 63 -23.82 -12.54 -31.87
C ASP A 63 -22.71 -13.33 -31.16
N ASP A 64 -22.29 -14.41 -31.84
CA ASP A 64 -21.32 -15.43 -31.45
C ASP A 64 -19.86 -14.88 -31.47
N ASP A 65 -19.57 -13.82 -30.73
CA ASP A 65 -18.19 -13.36 -30.53
C ASP A 65 -17.69 -13.74 -29.14
N ASN A 66 -16.72 -14.66 -29.15
CA ASN A 66 -16.17 -15.37 -28.01
C ASN A 66 -15.08 -14.55 -27.30
N ASP A 67 -15.25 -13.23 -27.21
CA ASP A 67 -14.46 -12.35 -26.36
C ASP A 67 -15.22 -12.20 -25.05
N SER A 68 -14.66 -12.77 -23.98
CA SER A 68 -15.23 -12.79 -22.64
C SER A 68 -15.05 -11.42 -21.98
N ASP A 69 -15.64 -10.41 -22.61
CA ASP A 69 -15.85 -9.10 -22.03
C ASP A 69 -17.10 -9.25 -21.17
N ASP A 70 -16.91 -9.41 -19.85
CA ASP A 70 -17.98 -9.81 -18.93
C ASP A 70 -19.09 -8.74 -18.83
N GLY A 71 -18.93 -7.59 -19.48
CA GLY A 71 -19.98 -6.59 -19.75
C GLY A 71 -20.62 -6.02 -18.50
N ASP A 72 -19.97 -6.21 -17.35
CA ASP A 72 -20.44 -5.77 -16.05
C ASP A 72 -19.60 -4.58 -15.61
N ASP A 73 -20.03 -3.36 -15.93
CA ASP A 73 -19.41 -2.11 -15.48
C ASP A 73 -18.97 -2.20 -14.00
N LYS A 74 -17.70 -2.54 -13.76
CA LYS A 74 -17.12 -2.76 -12.43
C LYS A 74 -15.73 -2.12 -12.35
N ILE A 75 -15.18 -2.18 -11.15
CA ILE A 75 -13.83 -1.67 -10.84
C ILE A 75 -13.17 -2.81 -10.08
N ASP A 76 -12.53 -3.72 -10.81
CA ASP A 76 -11.80 -4.86 -10.23
C ASP A 76 -10.30 -4.58 -10.06
N THR A 77 -9.78 -3.57 -10.74
CA THR A 77 -8.37 -3.14 -10.64
C THR A 77 -8.24 -1.73 -10.08
N ILE A 78 -7.33 -1.53 -9.11
CA ILE A 78 -7.04 -0.22 -8.52
C ILE A 78 -5.55 0.08 -8.55
N LYS A 79 -5.19 1.23 -9.13
CA LYS A 79 -3.82 1.74 -9.15
C LYS A 79 -3.67 3.06 -8.39
N LEU A 80 -2.77 3.07 -7.41
CA LEU A 80 -2.55 4.20 -6.50
C LEU A 80 -1.14 4.77 -6.63
N GLN A 81 -1.05 5.97 -7.18
CA GLN A 81 0.20 6.71 -7.40
C GLN A 81 0.17 8.10 -6.76
N LEU A 82 -0.16 8.15 -5.46
CA LEU A 82 -0.34 9.39 -4.73
C LEU A 82 0.22 9.31 -3.30
N PRO A 83 0.69 10.43 -2.72
CA PRO A 83 1.16 10.46 -1.34
C PRO A 83 -0.01 10.72 -0.36
N GLY A 84 0.33 10.88 0.93
CA GLY A 84 -0.64 11.12 1.99
C GLY A 84 -1.27 9.84 2.51
N ARG A 85 -2.56 9.90 2.86
CA ARG A 85 -3.32 8.74 3.37
C ARG A 85 -4.45 8.39 2.42
N VAL A 86 -4.59 7.11 2.11
CA VAL A 86 -5.64 6.59 1.22
C VAL A 86 -6.50 5.59 1.98
N PHE A 87 -7.81 5.74 1.90
CA PHE A 87 -8.77 4.73 2.33
C PHE A 87 -9.51 4.20 1.11
N VAL A 88 -9.61 2.87 0.98
CA VAL A 88 -10.47 2.20 0.01
C VAL A 88 -11.51 1.43 0.79
N SER A 89 -12.78 1.71 0.53
CA SER A 89 -13.91 1.25 1.32
C SER A 89 -15.06 0.81 0.41
N TYR A 90 -15.79 -0.21 0.83
CA TYR A 90 -17.09 -0.52 0.24
C TYR A 90 -18.20 0.34 0.86
N SER A 91 -19.16 0.78 0.04
CA SER A 91 -20.36 1.49 0.47
C SER A 91 -21.61 0.96 -0.22
N ASN A 92 -22.57 0.47 0.57
CA ASN A 92 -23.87 0.00 0.08
C ASN A 92 -24.89 1.12 -0.18
N SER A 93 -24.46 2.38 -0.13
CA SER A 93 -25.34 3.56 -0.13
C SER A 93 -25.15 4.48 -1.33
N LEU A 94 -24.44 4.01 -2.36
CA LEU A 94 -24.19 4.78 -3.57
C LEU A 94 -25.43 4.79 -4.49
N PRO A 95 -25.68 5.90 -5.23
CA PRO A 95 -26.79 5.95 -6.18
C PRO A 95 -26.67 4.89 -7.28
N SER A 96 -27.80 4.47 -7.85
CA SER A 96 -27.81 3.58 -9.01
C SER A 96 -27.05 4.21 -10.19
N GLY A 97 -26.21 3.41 -10.85
CA GLY A 97 -25.33 3.84 -11.95
C GLY A 97 -24.00 4.45 -11.50
N VAL A 98 -23.81 4.70 -10.19
CA VAL A 98 -22.53 5.13 -9.63
C VAL A 98 -21.77 3.90 -9.17
N LEU A 99 -20.58 3.66 -9.75
CA LEU A 99 -19.66 2.59 -9.34
C LEU A 99 -18.82 2.99 -8.14
N GLY A 100 -18.59 4.29 -7.96
CA GLY A 100 -17.84 4.77 -6.82
C GLY A 100 -17.66 6.28 -6.75
N TYR A 101 -17.07 6.72 -5.65
CA TYR A 101 -16.58 8.09 -5.46
C TYR A 101 -15.11 8.08 -5.08
N VAL A 102 -14.36 9.05 -5.60
CA VAL A 102 -13.03 9.39 -5.06
C VAL A 102 -13.16 10.77 -4.42
N ASN A 103 -12.97 10.85 -3.12
CA ASN A 103 -12.97 12.10 -2.36
C ASN A 103 -11.55 12.45 -1.96
N VAL A 104 -11.12 13.65 -2.26
CA VAL A 104 -9.80 14.15 -1.86
C VAL A 104 -9.98 15.34 -0.93
N SER A 105 -9.23 15.37 0.15
CA SER A 105 -9.18 16.49 1.08
C SER A 105 -7.74 16.86 1.44
N GLY A 106 -7.51 18.14 1.69
CA GLY A 106 -6.20 18.63 2.08
C GLY A 106 -6.20 20.07 2.59
N ASP A 107 -5.03 20.53 3.01
CA ASP A 107 -4.84 21.85 3.62
C ASP A 107 -4.64 22.96 2.59
N PHE A 108 -4.16 22.62 1.40
CA PHE A 108 -3.98 23.55 0.28
C PHE A 108 -4.76 23.14 -0.96
N GLN A 109 -5.46 24.10 -1.56
CA GLN A 109 -6.15 23.93 -2.84
C GLN A 109 -5.22 23.35 -3.92
N THR A 110 -3.98 23.84 -4.01
CA THR A 110 -3.01 23.37 -5.00
C THR A 110 -2.62 21.90 -4.82
N VAL A 111 -2.65 21.38 -3.59
CA VAL A 111 -2.38 19.97 -3.31
C VAL A 111 -3.56 19.13 -3.79
N VAL A 112 -4.79 19.52 -3.46
CA VAL A 112 -6.02 18.84 -3.90
C VAL A 112 -6.15 18.86 -5.44
N ASP A 113 -5.89 20.01 -6.07
CA ASP A 113 -5.94 20.18 -7.52
C ASP A 113 -4.89 19.37 -8.29
N THR A 114 -3.86 18.86 -7.60
CA THR A 114 -2.82 18.02 -8.20
C THR A 114 -3.26 16.57 -8.39
N VAL A 115 -4.27 16.11 -7.65
CA VAL A 115 -4.81 14.76 -7.81
C VAL A 115 -5.55 14.64 -9.15
N ARG A 116 -5.35 13.51 -9.81
CA ARG A 116 -6.03 13.06 -11.01
C ARG A 116 -6.64 11.70 -10.74
N VAL A 117 -7.80 11.49 -11.35
CA VAL A 117 -8.52 10.22 -11.34
C VAL A 117 -8.87 9.94 -12.79
N SER A 118 -8.54 8.76 -13.26
CA SER A 118 -8.78 8.27 -14.61
C SER A 118 -9.28 6.84 -14.53
N SER A 119 -10.04 6.46 -15.55
CA SER A 119 -10.18 5.06 -15.94
C SER A 119 -9.13 4.77 -17.02
N ASN A 120 -8.57 3.57 -17.00
CA ASN A 120 -7.73 3.06 -18.07
C ASN A 120 -8.50 1.99 -18.85
N ASP A 121 -8.34 2.00 -20.17
CA ASP A 121 -9.20 1.29 -21.12
C ASP A 121 -8.80 -0.18 -21.30
N ASP A 122 -7.61 -0.60 -20.84
CA ASP A 122 -7.10 -1.95 -21.12
C ASP A 122 -7.48 -2.99 -20.04
N ASP A 123 -7.81 -2.59 -18.80
CA ASP A 123 -7.96 -3.50 -17.65
C ASP A 123 -9.02 -3.05 -16.60
N GLU A 124 -10.06 -2.28 -16.99
CA GLU A 124 -11.08 -1.75 -16.03
C GLU A 124 -10.47 -0.98 -14.82
N GLU A 125 -9.26 -0.45 -14.98
CA GLU A 125 -8.43 0.03 -13.89
C GLU A 125 -8.84 1.45 -13.45
N LEU A 126 -9.14 1.60 -12.16
CA LEU A 126 -9.21 2.90 -11.50
C LEU A 126 -7.82 3.38 -11.13
N GLU A 127 -7.31 4.38 -11.86
CA GLU A 127 -6.05 5.04 -11.55
C GLU A 127 -6.29 6.33 -10.75
N VAL A 128 -5.66 6.43 -9.58
CA VAL A 128 -5.61 7.66 -8.78
C VAL A 128 -4.16 8.10 -8.63
N LYS A 129 -3.84 9.29 -9.14
CA LYS A 129 -2.46 9.76 -9.28
C LYS A 129 -2.27 11.18 -8.78
N PHE A 130 -1.11 11.44 -8.20
CA PHE A 130 -0.65 12.78 -7.87
C PHE A 130 0.33 13.28 -8.93
N ASP A 131 -0.13 14.11 -9.86
CA ASP A 131 0.67 14.65 -10.98
C ASP A 131 1.66 15.76 -10.56
N GLY A 132 1.94 15.87 -9.27
CA GLY A 132 2.87 16.85 -8.73
C GLY A 132 4.31 16.42 -9.00
N ARG A 133 5.18 17.39 -9.29
CA ARG A 133 6.62 17.16 -9.20
C ARG A 133 6.94 16.91 -7.72
N SER A 134 7.13 15.64 -7.36
CA SER A 134 7.14 15.05 -6.01
C SER A 134 8.06 15.71 -4.96
N THR A 135 8.86 16.70 -5.32
CA THR A 135 9.85 17.32 -4.43
C THR A 135 9.50 18.74 -3.96
N SER A 136 8.47 19.38 -4.52
CA SER A 136 8.11 20.77 -4.16
C SER A 136 6.73 20.94 -3.50
N SER A 137 5.86 19.94 -3.57
CA SER A 137 4.54 20.03 -2.93
C SER A 137 4.63 19.67 -1.45
N THR A 138 4.32 20.63 -0.60
CA THR A 138 4.21 20.46 0.86
C THR A 138 2.75 20.57 1.27
N GLY A 139 2.31 19.76 2.23
CA GLY A 139 0.95 19.81 2.75
C GLY A 139 0.50 18.43 3.20
N TYR A 140 -0.80 18.32 3.43
CA TYR A 140 -1.47 17.10 3.87
C TYR A 140 -2.56 16.73 2.88
N LEU A 141 -2.70 15.43 2.64
CA LEU A 141 -3.62 14.86 1.69
C LEU A 141 -4.28 13.61 2.30
N MET A 142 -5.59 13.54 2.19
CA MET A 142 -6.36 12.31 2.36
C MET A 142 -7.13 12.04 1.07
N THR A 143 -7.13 10.79 0.62
CA THR A 143 -7.97 10.30 -0.46
C THR A 143 -8.84 9.17 0.06
N GLU A 144 -10.14 9.22 -0.22
CA GLU A 144 -11.10 8.20 0.16
C GLU A 144 -11.81 7.70 -1.09
N ILE A 145 -11.67 6.41 -1.36
CA ILE A 145 -12.30 5.70 -2.47
C ILE A 145 -13.44 4.88 -1.89
N PHE A 146 -14.65 5.12 -2.38
CA PHE A 146 -15.85 4.37 -2.00
C PHE A 146 -16.34 3.60 -3.21
N LEU A 147 -16.37 2.27 -3.11
CA LEU A 147 -16.86 1.38 -4.17
C LEU A 147 -18.30 0.97 -3.88
N ALA A 148 -19.13 0.90 -4.94
CA ALA A 148 -20.54 0.50 -4.86
C ALA A 148 -20.72 -1.02 -4.74
N THR A 149 -19.78 -1.78 -5.30
CA THR A 149 -19.81 -3.24 -5.33
C THR A 149 -18.84 -3.79 -4.29
N SER A 150 -19.33 -4.69 -3.45
CA SER A 150 -18.48 -5.35 -2.44
C SER A 150 -17.73 -6.53 -3.06
N ASN A 151 -16.53 -6.80 -2.56
CA ASN A 151 -15.70 -7.96 -2.90
C ASN A 151 -15.47 -8.08 -4.41
N VAL A 152 -15.13 -6.97 -5.06
CA VAL A 152 -15.00 -6.88 -6.51
C VAL A 152 -13.55 -6.74 -6.96
N VAL A 153 -12.69 -6.17 -6.10
CA VAL A 153 -11.30 -5.86 -6.46
C VAL A 153 -10.42 -7.09 -6.36
N ASP A 154 -9.75 -7.45 -7.45
CA ASP A 154 -8.82 -8.58 -7.49
C ASP A 154 -7.38 -8.19 -7.85
N ASP A 155 -7.10 -7.00 -8.39
CA ASP A 155 -5.73 -6.45 -8.46
C ASP A 155 -5.63 -5.05 -7.83
N VAL A 156 -4.58 -4.86 -7.02
CA VAL A 156 -4.24 -3.57 -6.42
C VAL A 156 -2.76 -3.29 -6.60
N GLU A 157 -2.45 -2.21 -7.30
CA GLU A 157 -1.09 -1.72 -7.51
C GLU A 157 -0.85 -0.40 -6.77
N ILE A 158 0.19 -0.35 -5.94
CA ILE A 158 0.55 0.83 -5.15
C ILE A 158 1.99 1.24 -5.47
N GLU A 159 2.14 2.41 -6.09
CA GLU A 159 3.41 3.01 -6.46
C GLU A 159 3.53 4.40 -5.81
N SER A 160 3.77 4.41 -4.50
CA SER A 160 3.70 5.67 -3.76
C SER A 160 4.47 5.62 -2.44
N THR A 161 4.46 6.76 -1.75
CA THR A 161 4.89 6.88 -0.36
C THR A 161 3.70 6.97 0.60
N ALA A 162 2.48 6.64 0.15
CA ALA A 162 1.28 6.78 0.97
C ALA A 162 1.13 5.69 2.02
N GLU A 163 0.36 6.03 3.06
CA GLU A 163 -0.31 5.05 3.90
C GLU A 163 -1.63 4.66 3.24
N VAL A 164 -1.77 3.40 2.82
CA VAL A 164 -2.96 2.90 2.14
C VAL A 164 -3.70 1.93 3.05
N ILE A 165 -5.00 2.15 3.24
CA ILE A 165 -5.88 1.34 4.07
C ILE A 165 -6.98 0.78 3.16
N ILE A 166 -6.94 -0.53 2.92
CA ILE A 166 -7.97 -1.27 2.19
C ILE A 166 -8.85 -1.95 3.23
N GLU A 167 -10.11 -1.54 3.29
CA GLU A 167 -11.07 -2.03 4.27
C GLU A 167 -11.79 -3.30 3.82
N ASP A 168 -12.46 -3.93 4.79
CA ASP A 168 -13.27 -5.12 4.52
C ASP A 168 -14.38 -4.83 3.50
N GLY A 169 -14.69 -5.83 2.67
CA GLY A 169 -15.66 -5.70 1.59
C GLY A 169 -15.11 -5.10 0.31
N VAL A 170 -13.82 -4.76 0.20
CA VAL A 170 -13.22 -4.28 -1.05
C VAL A 170 -12.72 -5.43 -1.92
N LEU A 171 -11.76 -6.21 -1.40
CA LEU A 171 -11.12 -7.30 -2.14
C LEU A 171 -12.07 -8.48 -2.33
N VAL A 172 -11.96 -9.20 -3.45
CA VAL A 172 -12.62 -10.50 -3.62
C VAL A 172 -12.25 -11.40 -2.44
N ALA A 173 -13.26 -11.81 -1.67
CA ALA A 173 -13.06 -12.63 -0.48
C ALA A 173 -13.42 -14.10 -0.70
N SER A 174 -14.38 -14.41 -1.57
CA SER A 174 -14.89 -15.78 -1.74
C SER A 174 -15.22 -16.11 -3.19
N ASN A 175 -14.21 -16.56 -3.92
CA ASN A 175 -14.33 -17.11 -5.26
C ASN A 175 -13.11 -18.01 -5.56
N THR A 176 -13.31 -19.32 -5.59
CA THR A 176 -12.21 -20.30 -5.77
C THR A 176 -11.68 -20.41 -7.20
N ASN A 177 -12.14 -19.55 -8.10
CA ASN A 177 -11.67 -19.39 -9.48
C ASN A 177 -11.05 -18.00 -9.72
N LYS A 178 -10.81 -17.23 -8.66
CA LYS A 178 -10.20 -15.90 -8.74
C LYS A 178 -8.88 -15.89 -7.99
N GLU A 179 -7.90 -15.28 -8.63
CA GLU A 179 -6.68 -14.79 -8.02
C GLU A 179 -6.96 -13.44 -7.37
N VAL A 180 -6.35 -13.14 -6.23
CA VAL A 180 -6.23 -11.77 -5.73
C VAL A 180 -4.76 -11.40 -5.65
N GLN A 181 -4.40 -10.25 -6.20
CA GLN A 181 -3.06 -9.73 -6.23
C GLN A 181 -2.96 -8.36 -5.55
N ILE A 182 -1.90 -8.19 -4.76
CA ILE A 182 -1.54 -6.89 -4.16
C ILE A 182 -0.06 -6.63 -4.43
N LYS A 183 0.21 -5.62 -5.26
CA LYS A 183 1.55 -5.13 -5.56
C LYS A 183 1.80 -3.81 -4.82
N ALA A 184 2.90 -3.71 -4.09
CA ALA A 184 3.28 -2.44 -3.47
C ALA A 184 4.80 -2.19 -3.53
N LYS A 185 5.19 -0.98 -3.96
CA LYS A 185 6.59 -0.60 -4.11
C LYS A 185 6.91 0.75 -3.47
N ASP A 186 8.15 1.20 -3.66
CA ASP A 186 8.69 2.43 -3.06
C ASP A 186 8.72 2.38 -1.53
N SER A 187 7.97 3.24 -0.85
CA SER A 187 7.95 3.30 0.61
C SER A 187 6.52 3.35 1.15
N SER A 188 5.58 2.73 0.43
CA SER A 188 4.19 2.64 0.83
C SER A 188 4.01 1.81 2.10
N VAL A 189 3.01 2.16 2.89
CA VAL A 189 2.61 1.40 4.08
C VAL A 189 1.16 0.96 3.91
N VAL A 190 0.94 -0.33 3.73
CA VAL A 190 -0.34 -0.89 3.31
C VAL A 190 -0.96 -1.69 4.44
N TYR A 191 -2.22 -1.40 4.75
CA TYR A 191 -3.05 -2.14 5.70
C TYR A 191 -4.25 -2.69 4.96
N VAL A 192 -4.44 -3.99 5.01
CA VAL A 192 -5.57 -4.68 4.39
C VAL A 192 -6.35 -5.41 5.46
N SER A 193 -7.65 -5.14 5.53
CA SER A 193 -8.58 -5.92 6.34
C SER A 193 -9.56 -6.61 5.40
N SER A 194 -9.79 -7.89 5.61
CA SER A 194 -10.78 -8.66 4.86
C SER A 194 -11.44 -9.69 5.75
N SER A 195 -12.69 -10.01 5.45
CA SER A 195 -13.32 -11.27 5.85
C SER A 195 -12.51 -12.47 5.36
N ALA A 196 -12.93 -13.67 5.78
CA ALA A 196 -12.26 -14.92 5.42
C ALA A 196 -12.04 -15.04 3.90
N LEU A 197 -10.77 -15.27 3.50
CA LEU A 197 -10.38 -15.45 2.11
C LEU A 197 -10.53 -16.92 1.69
N SER A 198 -11.24 -17.16 0.61
CA SER A 198 -11.46 -18.45 -0.04
C SER A 198 -11.30 -18.26 -1.55
N LEU A 199 -10.07 -18.41 -2.04
CA LEU A 199 -9.64 -17.99 -3.38
C LEU A 199 -9.05 -19.16 -4.19
N GLN A 200 -8.83 -18.94 -5.48
CA GLN A 200 -7.92 -19.79 -6.24
C GLN A 200 -6.50 -19.55 -5.75
N ASP A 201 -6.05 -18.30 -5.93
CA ASP A 201 -4.69 -17.86 -5.69
C ASP A 201 -4.67 -16.56 -4.87
N LEU A 202 -3.58 -16.36 -4.13
CA LEU A 202 -3.28 -15.10 -3.46
C LEU A 202 -1.83 -14.72 -3.69
N LYS A 203 -1.61 -13.58 -4.37
CA LYS A 203 -0.28 -13.04 -4.68
C LYS A 203 -0.02 -11.73 -3.94
N LEU A 204 1.05 -11.70 -3.16
CA LEU A 204 1.50 -10.51 -2.44
C LEU A 204 2.92 -10.18 -2.88
N GLU A 205 3.11 -9.07 -3.60
CA GLU A 205 4.40 -8.72 -4.20
C GLU A 205 4.85 -7.34 -3.75
N LEU A 206 5.91 -7.30 -2.94
CA LEU A 206 6.45 -6.06 -2.41
C LEU A 206 7.93 -5.88 -2.75
N SER A 207 8.31 -4.63 -3.04
CA SER A 207 9.70 -4.26 -3.34
C SER A 207 10.11 -2.94 -2.67
N ASN A 208 11.38 -2.54 -2.85
CA ASN A 208 11.97 -1.36 -2.22
C ASN A 208 11.87 -1.38 -0.69
N SER A 209 11.00 -0.57 -0.10
CA SER A 209 10.77 -0.47 1.36
C SER A 209 9.29 -0.51 1.71
N ALA A 210 8.45 -1.00 0.79
CA ALA A 210 7.03 -1.15 0.99
C ALA A 210 6.74 -2.11 2.16
N THR A 211 5.66 -1.86 2.88
CA THR A 211 5.19 -2.77 3.94
C THR A 211 3.72 -3.09 3.74
N LEU A 212 3.34 -4.33 4.04
CA LEU A 212 1.97 -4.82 3.96
C LEU A 212 1.60 -5.55 5.26
N GLN A 213 0.47 -5.17 5.85
CA GLN A 213 -0.22 -5.97 6.85
C GLN A 213 -1.57 -6.45 6.30
N LEU A 214 -1.71 -7.75 6.03
CA LEU A 214 -2.98 -8.38 5.69
C LEU A 214 -3.60 -9.00 6.94
N SER A 215 -4.78 -8.55 7.36
CA SER A 215 -5.53 -9.09 8.50
C SER A 215 -6.82 -9.75 8.03
N THR A 216 -7.00 -11.04 8.30
CA THR A 216 -8.22 -11.79 7.94
C THR A 216 -8.48 -12.96 8.90
N ASP A 217 -9.76 -13.37 9.00
CA ASP A 217 -10.21 -14.45 9.88
C ASP A 217 -9.68 -15.83 9.48
N SER A 218 -9.44 -16.07 8.19
CA SER A 218 -8.81 -17.29 7.68
C SER A 218 -8.42 -17.13 6.22
N ILE A 219 -7.42 -17.88 5.77
CA ILE A 219 -7.05 -17.97 4.35
C ILE A 219 -7.15 -19.43 3.90
N THR A 220 -7.93 -19.68 2.85
CA THR A 220 -8.02 -20.96 2.14
C THR A 220 -7.81 -20.72 0.65
N LEU A 221 -6.74 -21.26 0.09
CA LEU A 221 -6.38 -21.13 -1.32
C LEU A 221 -6.48 -22.51 -1.98
N ARG A 222 -7.05 -22.56 -3.18
CA ARG A 222 -7.24 -23.80 -3.91
C ARG A 222 -5.95 -24.27 -4.57
N GLU A 223 -5.15 -23.33 -5.05
CA GLU A 223 -3.91 -23.59 -5.79
C GLU A 223 -2.74 -22.92 -5.08
N ASP A 224 -2.45 -21.65 -5.38
CA ASP A 224 -1.19 -21.01 -5.03
C ASP A 224 -1.33 -19.89 -3.99
N GLY A 225 -0.42 -19.89 -3.02
CA GLY A 225 -0.14 -18.73 -2.16
C GLY A 225 1.27 -18.26 -2.40
N GLN A 226 1.45 -17.12 -3.07
CA GLN A 226 2.76 -16.61 -3.45
C GLN A 226 3.05 -15.26 -2.80
N PHE A 227 3.98 -15.24 -1.84
CA PHE A 227 4.37 -14.02 -1.13
C PHE A 227 5.83 -13.69 -1.42
N GLN A 228 6.06 -12.54 -2.05
CA GLN A 228 7.38 -12.10 -2.50
C GLN A 228 7.74 -10.76 -1.84
N ALA A 229 8.83 -10.74 -1.08
CA ALA A 229 9.34 -9.55 -0.40
C ALA A 229 10.79 -9.27 -0.83
N HIS A 230 10.96 -8.32 -1.75
CA HIS A 230 12.27 -7.93 -2.28
C HIS A 230 12.85 -6.71 -1.54
N ASP A 231 14.15 -6.50 -1.68
CA ASP A 231 14.89 -5.37 -1.10
C ASP A 231 14.72 -5.23 0.41
N LYS A 232 13.96 -4.26 0.92
CA LYS A 232 13.66 -4.06 2.35
C LYS A 232 12.17 -4.20 2.62
N ALA A 233 11.42 -4.78 1.69
CA ALA A 233 9.99 -4.94 1.83
C ALA A 233 9.63 -5.89 2.98
N SER A 234 8.44 -5.69 3.56
CA SER A 234 7.94 -6.55 4.63
C SER A 234 6.47 -6.93 4.41
N ILE A 235 6.21 -8.24 4.40
CA ILE A 235 4.85 -8.80 4.36
C ILE A 235 4.53 -9.40 5.74
N ASN A 236 3.44 -8.94 6.34
CA ASN A 236 2.91 -9.45 7.62
C ASN A 236 1.47 -9.93 7.45
N VAL A 237 1.27 -11.24 7.42
CA VAL A 237 -0.04 -11.88 7.30
C VAL A 237 -0.54 -12.27 8.69
N VAL A 238 -1.60 -11.60 9.12
CA VAL A 238 -2.25 -11.77 10.42
C VAL A 238 -3.55 -12.55 10.24
N THR A 239 -3.48 -13.86 10.44
CA THR A 239 -4.62 -14.77 10.36
C THR A 239 -4.42 -15.96 11.29
N PRO A 240 -5.46 -16.57 11.88
CA PRO A 240 -5.29 -17.78 12.68
C PRO A 240 -5.04 -19.06 11.86
N PHE A 241 -5.52 -19.13 10.61
CA PHE A 241 -5.48 -20.31 9.75
C PHE A 241 -5.04 -19.96 8.32
N LEU A 242 -4.10 -20.73 7.77
CA LEU A 242 -3.72 -20.70 6.35
C LEU A 242 -3.72 -22.12 5.79
N THR A 243 -4.59 -22.40 4.81
CA THR A 243 -4.63 -23.66 4.06
C THR A 243 -4.46 -23.39 2.57
N VAL A 244 -3.58 -24.12 1.91
CA VAL A 244 -3.20 -23.93 0.50
C VAL A 244 -2.65 -25.23 -0.09
N ASP A 245 -2.71 -25.43 -1.40
CA ASP A 245 -2.01 -26.56 -2.03
C ASP A 245 -0.51 -26.24 -2.07
N ASP A 246 -0.12 -25.17 -2.76
CA ASP A 246 1.26 -24.76 -2.96
C ASP A 246 1.54 -23.40 -2.31
N LEU A 247 2.41 -23.39 -1.28
CA LEU A 247 2.84 -22.16 -0.60
C LEU A 247 4.28 -21.81 -1.01
N ASP A 248 4.43 -20.71 -1.74
CA ASP A 248 5.71 -20.16 -2.18
C ASP A 248 6.01 -18.85 -1.45
N LEU A 249 7.08 -18.85 -0.67
CA LEU A 249 7.53 -17.70 0.10
C LEU A 249 8.93 -17.31 -0.35
N ASP A 250 9.05 -16.15 -0.98
CA ASP A 250 10.33 -15.62 -1.46
C ASP A 250 10.69 -14.32 -0.76
N ALA A 251 11.76 -14.35 0.04
CA ALA A 251 12.30 -13.18 0.71
C ALA A 251 13.74 -12.92 0.24
N GLU A 252 13.94 -11.85 -0.52
CA GLU A 252 15.24 -11.50 -1.08
C GLU A 252 15.90 -10.33 -0.33
N ASN A 253 17.23 -10.17 -0.50
CA ASN A 253 18.02 -9.04 -0.02
C ASN A 253 17.94 -8.76 1.49
N SER A 254 17.08 -7.87 1.92
CA SER A 254 16.78 -7.50 3.31
C SER A 254 15.29 -7.68 3.65
N GLY A 255 14.48 -8.21 2.72
CA GLY A 255 13.04 -8.37 2.84
C GLY A 255 12.66 -9.43 3.87
N THR A 256 11.41 -9.39 4.33
CA THR A 256 10.90 -10.32 5.35
C THR A 256 9.45 -10.70 5.12
N ILE A 257 9.12 -11.96 5.43
CA ILE A 257 7.75 -12.47 5.40
C ILE A 257 7.41 -13.03 6.78
N CYS A 258 6.26 -12.65 7.31
CA CYS A 258 5.79 -13.05 8.63
C CYS A 258 4.33 -13.53 8.52
N ILE A 259 4.03 -14.75 8.98
CA ILE A 259 2.66 -15.28 9.02
C ILE A 259 2.34 -15.70 10.45
N SER A 260 1.34 -15.07 11.06
CA SER A 260 1.01 -15.27 12.48
C SER A 260 0.09 -16.48 12.75
N ALA A 261 -0.22 -17.27 11.73
CA ALA A 261 -1.13 -18.41 11.82
C ALA A 261 -0.66 -19.49 12.79
N THR A 262 -1.62 -20.06 13.51
CA THR A 262 -1.41 -21.19 14.42
C THR A 262 -1.44 -22.52 13.69
N ASP A 263 -2.23 -22.59 12.61
CA ASP A 263 -2.37 -23.73 11.73
C ASP A 263 -2.03 -23.29 10.30
N VAL A 264 -0.88 -23.75 9.81
CA VAL A 264 -0.42 -23.54 8.43
C VAL A 264 -0.36 -24.91 7.76
N LYS A 265 -1.19 -25.11 6.74
CA LYS A 265 -1.31 -26.34 5.98
C LYS A 265 -1.07 -26.06 4.51
N ALA A 266 0.12 -26.37 4.05
CA ALA A 266 0.50 -26.43 2.65
C ALA A 266 0.80 -27.87 2.25
N ARG A 267 0.33 -28.32 1.09
CA ARG A 267 0.70 -29.64 0.54
C ARG A 267 2.15 -29.61 0.05
N ASN A 268 2.52 -28.58 -0.70
CA ASN A 268 3.89 -28.27 -1.04
C ASN A 268 4.29 -26.91 -0.45
N PHE A 269 5.55 -26.81 -0.02
CA PHE A 269 6.10 -25.61 0.59
C PHE A 269 7.46 -25.33 -0.06
N ASP A 270 7.59 -24.16 -0.67
CA ASP A 270 8.89 -23.57 -1.02
C ASP A 270 9.12 -22.30 -0.20
N GLY A 271 10.34 -22.15 0.28
CA GLY A 271 10.72 -21.07 1.18
C GLY A 271 12.15 -20.63 0.92
N GLN A 272 12.30 -19.58 0.13
CA GLN A 272 13.59 -18.98 -0.22
C GLN A 272 14.03 -18.01 0.89
N ASP A 273 15.31 -18.10 1.26
CA ASP A 273 15.91 -17.45 2.44
C ASP A 273 15.09 -17.61 3.74
N ARG A 274 15.01 -18.85 4.19
CA ARG A 274 14.33 -19.32 5.42
C ARG A 274 14.56 -18.47 6.66
N SER A 275 15.69 -17.77 6.77
CA SER A 275 16.02 -16.91 7.92
C SER A 275 15.17 -15.63 8.00
N ARG A 276 14.52 -15.27 6.89
CA ARG A 276 13.66 -14.09 6.73
C ARG A 276 12.18 -14.39 6.82
N ILE A 277 11.84 -15.67 6.74
CA ILE A 277 10.47 -16.18 6.82
C ILE A 277 10.18 -16.58 8.25
N SER A 278 9.17 -15.98 8.86
CA SER A 278 8.79 -16.20 10.25
C SER A 278 7.38 -16.79 10.37
N LEU A 279 7.30 -17.97 10.97
CA LEU A 279 6.04 -18.65 11.34
C LEU A 279 6.01 -18.84 12.87
N PRO A 280 5.92 -17.77 13.67
CA PRO A 280 6.18 -17.82 15.11
C PRO A 280 5.17 -18.70 15.87
N ASN A 281 3.91 -18.67 15.44
CA ASN A 281 2.79 -19.33 16.13
C ASN A 281 2.43 -20.70 15.55
N ALA A 282 2.95 -21.04 14.37
CA ALA A 282 2.61 -22.27 13.68
C ALA A 282 3.25 -23.48 14.37
N SER A 283 2.48 -24.56 14.51
CA SER A 283 3.00 -25.83 15.04
C SER A 283 4.03 -26.48 14.11
N SER A 284 3.82 -26.39 12.80
CA SER A 284 4.80 -26.70 11.76
C SER A 284 5.36 -25.41 11.19
N LYS A 285 6.68 -25.24 11.25
CA LYS A 285 7.38 -24.12 10.62
C LYS A 285 7.97 -24.49 9.26
N TYR A 286 7.69 -25.70 8.78
CA TYR A 286 8.35 -26.29 7.62
C TYR A 286 9.88 -26.16 7.72
N THR A 287 10.47 -25.33 6.85
CA THR A 287 11.91 -25.07 6.87
C THR A 287 12.27 -23.65 7.32
N SER A 288 11.28 -22.81 7.64
CA SER A 288 11.46 -21.43 8.07
C SER A 288 12.16 -21.32 9.43
N THR A 289 13.09 -20.37 9.55
CA THR A 289 13.91 -20.14 10.74
C THR A 289 13.90 -18.70 11.25
N GLY A 290 13.16 -17.80 10.60
CA GLY A 290 12.98 -16.43 11.03
C GLY A 290 12.32 -16.31 12.41
N THR A 291 12.58 -15.18 13.08
CA THR A 291 12.20 -14.94 14.48
C THR A 291 11.27 -13.74 14.66
N GLY A 292 10.65 -13.23 13.60
CA GLY A 292 9.67 -12.15 13.68
C GLY A 292 8.43 -12.57 14.48
N SER A 293 7.87 -11.65 15.27
CA SER A 293 6.70 -11.93 16.13
C SER A 293 5.35 -11.86 15.39
N CYS A 294 5.33 -11.32 14.17
CA CYS A 294 4.13 -11.13 13.34
C CYS A 294 2.99 -10.42 14.09
N GLU A 295 3.33 -9.40 14.86
CA GLU A 295 2.37 -8.63 15.63
C GLU A 295 1.47 -7.79 14.72
N LYS A 296 0.18 -7.73 15.07
CA LYS A 296 -0.76 -6.82 14.42
C LYS A 296 -0.46 -5.39 14.87
N THR A 297 -0.20 -4.51 13.92
CA THR A 297 -0.07 -3.07 14.12
C THR A 297 -1.42 -2.38 14.01
N SER A 298 -1.54 -1.21 14.65
CA SER A 298 -2.74 -0.39 14.60
C SER A 298 -2.90 0.28 13.24
N ILE A 299 -4.11 0.22 12.69
CA ILE A 299 -4.48 0.95 11.47
C ILE A 299 -4.47 2.46 11.78
N PRO A 300 -3.92 3.32 10.90
CA PRO A 300 -3.95 4.76 11.06
C PRO A 300 -5.37 5.34 11.15
N SER A 301 -5.52 6.49 11.82
CA SER A 301 -6.81 7.20 11.89
C SER A 301 -7.25 7.75 10.53
N ARG A 302 -8.55 8.00 10.34
CA ARG A 302 -9.07 8.58 9.09
C ARG A 302 -8.91 10.10 9.05
N VAL A 303 -7.68 10.56 8.83
CA VAL A 303 -7.28 11.97 8.72
C VAL A 303 -6.18 12.15 7.66
N PRO A 304 -6.00 13.35 7.08
CA PRO A 304 -4.92 13.63 6.12
C PRO A 304 -3.53 13.32 6.66
N ALA A 305 -2.66 12.83 5.78
CA ALA A 305 -1.24 12.61 6.05
C ALA A 305 -0.37 13.35 5.04
N CYS A 306 0.93 13.40 5.32
CA CYS A 306 1.87 14.26 4.62
C CYS A 306 2.08 13.86 3.16
N VAL A 307 2.10 14.88 2.29
CA VAL A 307 2.44 14.73 0.87
C VAL A 307 3.93 14.41 0.68
N SER A 308 4.78 14.85 1.61
CA SER A 308 6.22 14.55 1.61
C SER A 308 6.76 14.44 3.04
N ASN A 309 7.62 13.44 3.29
CA ASN A 309 8.22 13.20 4.61
C ASN A 309 9.08 14.39 5.10
N SER A 310 9.64 15.18 4.17
CA SER A 310 10.41 16.39 4.50
C SER A 310 9.54 17.54 5.00
N ALA A 311 8.28 17.65 4.57
CA ALA A 311 7.38 18.74 4.95
C ALA A 311 6.91 18.64 6.41
N CYS A 312 6.76 17.41 6.92
CA CYS A 312 6.16 17.15 8.25
C CYS A 312 7.17 16.81 9.35
N SER A 313 8.46 16.78 9.04
CA SER A 313 9.53 16.59 10.02
C SER A 313 9.64 17.75 11.04
N SER A 314 8.78 18.77 10.96
CA SER A 314 8.80 19.97 11.80
C SER A 314 7.78 19.98 12.95
N THR A 315 6.95 18.95 13.12
CA THR A 315 5.88 18.94 14.15
C THR A 315 5.98 17.77 15.12
N THR A 316 7.17 17.52 15.67
CA THR A 316 7.29 16.81 16.95
C THR A 316 6.96 17.76 18.11
N ASN A 317 5.67 17.96 18.39
CA ASN A 317 5.21 18.28 19.75
C ASN A 317 4.87 16.93 20.40
N GLY A 318 5.65 16.38 21.32
CA GLY A 318 6.09 17.05 22.54
C GLY A 318 5.03 16.89 23.65
N SER A 319 4.61 15.66 23.95
CA SER A 319 3.90 15.37 25.20
C SER A 319 4.89 14.81 26.23
N SER A 320 5.75 15.68 26.75
CA SER A 320 6.39 15.47 28.05
C SER A 320 5.75 16.42 29.05
N THR A 321 4.93 15.85 29.92
CA THR A 321 4.33 16.48 31.08
C THR A 321 5.39 17.17 31.96
N THR A 322 5.17 18.47 32.14
CA THR A 322 5.55 19.37 33.23
C THR A 322 6.26 18.79 34.45
N SER A 323 7.38 19.40 34.80
CA SER A 323 7.63 19.92 36.16
C SER A 323 8.51 21.18 36.07
N ALA A 324 7.89 22.32 36.38
CA ALA A 324 8.55 23.56 36.81
C ALA A 324 9.32 23.25 38.12
N SER A 325 10.36 23.94 38.58
CA SER A 325 10.83 25.32 38.45
C SER A 325 12.13 25.39 39.26
N ASN A 326 13.17 26.08 38.79
CA ASN A 326 13.73 27.24 39.49
C ASN A 326 15.07 27.65 38.87
N ALA A 327 15.07 28.87 38.33
CA ALA A 327 16.25 29.63 38.04
C ALA A 327 16.94 30.06 39.35
N SER A 328 18.28 30.08 39.35
CA SER A 328 19.09 30.96 40.20
C SER A 328 20.47 31.13 39.58
N THR A 329 20.76 32.37 39.18
CA THR A 329 22.06 32.87 38.75
C THR A 329 22.78 33.46 39.97
N ALA A 330 24.03 33.08 40.25
CA ALA A 330 24.99 33.90 41.01
C ALA A 330 26.46 33.40 40.92
N THR A 331 27.24 34.22 40.22
CA THR A 331 28.66 34.63 40.26
C THR A 331 29.66 34.18 41.36
N SER A 332 30.92 34.05 40.93
CA SER A 332 32.26 34.33 41.54
C SER A 332 33.04 33.33 42.45
N VAL A 333 34.07 32.69 41.85
CA VAL A 333 35.55 32.50 42.16
C VAL A 333 36.08 33.18 43.46
N PRO A 334 37.13 32.72 44.22
CA PRO A 334 38.42 32.16 43.70
C PRO A 334 39.33 31.20 44.53
N SER A 335 40.39 30.72 43.84
CA SER A 335 41.75 30.28 44.31
C SER A 335 41.89 28.95 45.09
N SER A 336 42.93 28.10 44.96
CA SER A 336 44.33 28.24 44.53
C SER A 336 45.02 26.87 44.24
N SER A 337 45.95 26.85 43.26
CA SER A 337 47.26 26.12 43.13
C SER A 337 47.44 24.69 43.68
N THR A 338 48.04 23.70 42.98
CA THR A 338 49.44 23.70 42.49
C THR A 338 49.71 22.66 41.37
N THR A 339 50.66 23.06 40.51
CA THR A 339 51.58 22.38 39.57
C THR A 339 52.00 20.91 39.81
N SER A 340 52.10 20.12 38.73
CA SER A 340 53.38 19.68 38.11
C SER A 340 53.16 18.81 36.85
N ALA A 341 53.99 19.06 35.83
CA ALA A 341 53.99 18.43 34.51
C ALA A 341 55.12 17.33 34.42
N PRO A 342 55.60 16.87 33.25
CA PRO A 342 55.41 15.50 32.75
C PRO A 342 56.72 14.76 32.41
N SER A 343 56.62 13.66 31.64
CA SER A 343 57.67 12.93 30.87
C SER A 343 58.39 11.82 31.66
N ALA A 344 58.85 10.70 31.11
CA ALA A 344 58.72 9.96 29.84
C ALA A 344 59.35 8.57 30.08
N ASP A 345 59.10 7.63 29.16
CA ASP A 345 59.91 6.46 28.75
C ASP A 345 59.02 5.20 28.65
N ALA A 346 58.65 4.69 27.48
CA ALA A 346 59.40 4.23 26.30
C ALA A 346 59.72 2.72 26.35
N ILE A 347 59.62 2.10 25.16
CA ILE A 347 60.27 0.84 24.73
C ILE A 347 59.53 -0.43 25.23
N ARG A 348 59.03 -1.39 24.41
CA ARG A 348 59.41 -1.88 23.07
C ARG A 348 58.43 -2.97 22.54
N THR A 349 58.25 -3.00 21.20
CA THR A 349 58.19 -4.17 20.25
C THR A 349 57.19 -5.32 20.47
N SER A 350 56.59 -5.97 19.47
CA SER A 350 56.73 -6.05 18.00
C SER A 350 55.43 -6.66 17.44
N GLU A 351 54.86 -6.12 16.36
CA GLU A 351 54.89 -6.67 14.99
C GLU A 351 54.26 -8.07 14.82
N GLN A 352 53.13 -8.12 14.09
CA GLN A 352 53.12 -8.79 12.79
C GLN A 352 51.94 -8.29 11.93
N THR A 353 52.30 -7.59 10.87
CA THR A 353 51.50 -7.36 9.66
C THR A 353 51.68 -8.55 8.71
N SER A 354 50.68 -8.83 7.86
CA SER A 354 50.85 -8.87 6.39
C SER A 354 49.55 -9.32 5.69
N ASP A 355 48.94 -8.35 5.00
CA ASP A 355 48.50 -8.35 3.60
C ASP A 355 47.79 -9.54 2.92
N ALA A 356 46.55 -9.22 2.51
CA ALA A 356 45.97 -9.28 1.15
C ALA A 356 46.06 -10.55 0.30
N VAL A 357 44.89 -11.04 -0.14
CA VAL A 357 44.68 -11.47 -1.54
C VAL A 357 43.23 -11.21 -1.98
N ALA A 358 43.08 -10.43 -3.05
CA ALA A 358 41.84 -10.31 -3.81
C ALA A 358 41.58 -11.60 -4.62
N SER A 359 40.33 -12.04 -4.71
CA SER A 359 39.91 -13.04 -5.70
C SER A 359 38.59 -12.63 -6.34
N THR A 360 38.73 -11.97 -7.48
CA THR A 360 37.65 -11.72 -8.44
C THR A 360 37.35 -13.05 -9.15
N LYS A 361 36.12 -13.55 -9.06
CA LYS A 361 35.61 -14.59 -9.96
C LYS A 361 34.39 -14.05 -10.71
N VAL A 362 34.60 -13.80 -11.99
CA VAL A 362 33.55 -13.60 -13.00
C VAL A 362 33.03 -14.99 -13.36
N TYR A 363 31.75 -15.24 -13.13
CA TYR A 363 31.04 -16.34 -13.80
C TYR A 363 30.17 -15.74 -14.89
N ALA A 364 30.57 -15.98 -16.13
CA ALA A 364 29.69 -15.87 -17.28
C ALA A 364 28.86 -17.16 -17.35
N VAL A 365 27.54 -17.04 -17.16
CA VAL A 365 26.59 -18.08 -17.54
C VAL A 365 25.67 -17.43 -18.58
N GLY A 366 25.76 -17.92 -19.81
CA GLY A 366 24.99 -17.43 -20.94
C GLY A 366 23.52 -17.80 -20.77
N MET A 367 22.64 -16.81 -20.87
CA MET A 367 21.21 -17.02 -21.07
C MET A 367 20.97 -17.35 -22.55
N ALA A 368 20.54 -18.58 -22.82
CA ALA A 368 19.98 -18.96 -24.11
C ALA A 368 18.51 -18.53 -24.15
N LEU A 369 18.23 -17.43 -24.85
CA LEU A 369 16.88 -17.03 -25.26
C LEU A 369 16.44 -17.94 -26.43
N THR A 370 15.57 -18.91 -26.16
CA THR A 370 14.82 -19.60 -27.22
C THR A 370 13.51 -18.86 -27.46
N THR A 371 13.51 -18.02 -28.48
CA THR A 371 12.31 -17.46 -29.10
C THR A 371 11.57 -18.54 -29.88
N GLY A 372 10.39 -18.93 -29.40
CA GLY A 372 9.46 -19.81 -30.11
C GLY A 372 8.43 -18.98 -30.90
N LEU A 373 8.73 -18.79 -32.18
CA LEU A 373 7.82 -18.27 -33.21
C LEU A 373 7.05 -19.45 -33.84
N LEU A 374 5.72 -19.41 -33.84
CA LEU A 374 4.84 -20.28 -34.65
C LEU A 374 3.61 -19.44 -35.03
N ILE A 375 3.64 -18.68 -36.13
CA ILE A 375 3.13 -19.07 -37.47
C ILE A 375 1.77 -19.78 -37.41
N ALA A 376 0.71 -18.98 -37.53
CA ALA A 376 -0.60 -19.40 -37.99
C ALA A 376 -0.49 -19.90 -39.45
N VAL A 377 -1.04 -21.09 -39.71
CA VAL A 377 -1.31 -21.58 -41.06
C VAL A 377 -2.82 -21.56 -41.26
N SER A 378 -3.22 -20.79 -42.27
CA SER A 378 -4.56 -20.69 -42.81
C SER A 378 -5.06 -22.04 -43.34
N LEU A 379 -6.31 -22.38 -43.03
CA LEU A 379 -7.24 -23.09 -43.92
C LEU A 379 -8.67 -22.87 -43.46
#